data_AF-A0A1I7TBP4-F1
#
_entry.id   AF-A0A1I7TBP4-F1
#
_cell.length_a   1.000
_cell.length_b   1.000
_cell.length_c   1.000
_cell.angle_alpha   90.00
_cell.angle_beta   90.00
_cell.angle_gamma   90.00
#
_symmetry.space_group_name_H-M   'P 1'
#
loop_
_entity.id
_entity.type
_entity.pdbx_description
1 polymer ?
#
loop_
_entity_poly.entity_id
_entity_poly.type
_entity_poly.pdbx_seq_one_letter_code
_entity_poly.pdbx_strand_id
1 'polypeptide(L)'
;MKLIEFYGKVTDDSSVGNVTEGCVRVCYFMDSCILISFGDVCRIHSYLDNPNTLSVVRTWSGSTVYFKVNLPKDSCPANSSSLNMTFTSATTDSYTWISTSDGWSFPGCPDDWNRFDRSNGISVCMKSIAFPTPQTREYAISTCNEINSVLVGVDSVAEVQWMRSRFLLCNLLSESYSDELIHRYDTDTGKYLFWIDGQHNCTGAERCDNYAWTDGFTTGNSAITEKTAFISYTREYSSNFV
;
A
#
# COMPACT_ATOMS: atom_id res chain seq x y z
N MET A 1 5.64 5.50 21.42
CA MET A 1 4.22 5.58 21.00
C MET A 1 3.33 5.88 22.19
N LYS A 2 2.21 6.58 21.98
CA LYS A 2 1.24 6.98 23.00
C LYS A 2 -0.18 6.85 22.46
N LEU A 3 -1.17 6.86 23.35
CA LEU A 3 -2.59 6.90 22.98
C LEU A 3 -3.15 8.29 23.26
N ILE A 4 -3.80 8.90 22.27
CA ILE A 4 -4.47 10.20 22.41
C ILE A 4 -5.98 10.00 22.30
N GLU A 5 -6.70 10.51 23.30
CA GLU A 5 -8.15 10.48 23.37
C GLU A 5 -8.80 11.60 22.56
N PHE A 6 -9.87 11.27 21.84
CA PHE A 6 -10.75 12.23 21.18
C PHE A 6 -12.22 11.82 21.34
N TYR A 7 -13.12 12.80 21.37
CA TYR A 7 -14.53 12.54 21.13
C TYR A 7 -14.76 12.25 19.65
N GLY A 8 -15.17 11.03 19.36
CA GLY A 8 -15.39 10.58 18.00
C GLY A 8 -16.02 9.21 17.94
N LYS A 9 -16.55 8.89 16.76
CA LYS A 9 -17.19 7.60 16.46
C LYS A 9 -16.63 7.04 15.16
N VAL A 10 -16.31 5.75 15.18
CA VAL A 10 -15.94 5.00 13.98
C VAL A 10 -17.18 4.76 13.13
N THR A 11 -17.07 4.98 11.82
CA THR A 11 -18.20 4.89 10.87
C THR A 11 -18.32 3.54 10.17
N ASP A 12 -17.22 2.78 10.05
CA ASP A 12 -17.23 1.40 9.53
C ASP A 12 -17.01 0.39 10.67
N ASP A 13 -18.00 -0.46 10.92
CA ASP A 13 -18.08 -1.34 12.11
C ASP A 13 -17.53 -2.75 11.86
N SER A 14 -16.62 -2.92 10.89
CA SER A 14 -16.03 -4.24 10.54
C SER A 14 -14.94 -4.69 11.53
N SER A 15 -15.10 -4.42 12.82
CA SER A 15 -14.08 -4.71 13.84
C SER A 15 -14.06 -6.20 14.22
N VAL A 16 -12.86 -6.76 14.32
CA VAL A 16 -12.60 -8.07 14.94
C VAL A 16 -12.26 -7.86 16.42
N GLY A 17 -13.04 -8.50 17.30
CA GLY A 17 -12.69 -8.67 18.72
C GLY A 17 -13.39 -7.70 19.67
N ASN A 18 -14.39 -8.23 20.38
CA ASN A 18 -14.89 -7.60 21.59
C ASN A 18 -13.90 -7.92 22.71
N VAL A 19 -13.22 -6.90 23.24
CA VAL A 19 -12.48 -7.05 24.49
C VAL A 19 -13.29 -6.32 25.55
N THR A 20 -13.75 -7.04 26.58
CA THR A 20 -14.58 -6.46 27.64
C THR A 20 -13.78 -5.62 28.63
N GLU A 21 -12.47 -5.87 28.77
CA GLU A 21 -11.62 -5.14 29.72
C GLU A 21 -10.17 -4.99 29.23
N GLY A 22 -9.57 -3.81 29.43
CA GLY A 22 -8.15 -3.58 29.18
C GLY A 22 -7.75 -3.19 27.75
N CYS A 23 -8.69 -2.79 26.87
CA CYS A 23 -8.38 -2.39 25.48
C CYS A 23 -7.20 -1.41 25.38
N VAL A 24 -7.18 -0.39 26.24
CA VAL A 24 -6.10 0.62 26.27
C VAL A 24 -4.74 -0.03 26.48
N ARG A 25 -4.64 -0.92 27.48
CA ARG A 25 -3.40 -1.64 27.77
C ARG A 25 -3.01 -2.59 26.64
N VAL A 26 -3.97 -3.36 26.14
CA VAL A 26 -3.73 -4.33 25.05
C VAL A 26 -3.23 -3.61 23.80
N CYS A 27 -3.95 -2.57 23.34
CA CYS A 27 -3.55 -1.77 22.19
C CYS A 27 -2.19 -1.08 22.38
N TYR A 28 -1.89 -0.61 23.60
CA TYR A 28 -0.60 0.02 23.89
C TYR A 28 0.58 -0.92 23.58
N PHE A 29 0.47 -2.20 23.96
CA PHE A 29 1.52 -3.21 23.73
C PHE A 29 1.39 -3.94 22.39
N MET A 30 0.24 -3.89 21.73
CA MET A 30 0.03 -4.53 20.43
C MET A 30 0.62 -3.68 19.30
N ASP A 31 1.62 -4.22 18.59
CA ASP A 31 2.31 -3.52 17.50
C ASP A 31 1.45 -3.27 16.27
N SER A 32 0.33 -3.98 16.12
CA SER A 32 -0.61 -3.77 15.01
C SER A 32 -1.71 -2.77 15.32
N CYS A 33 -1.93 -2.42 16.60
CA CYS A 33 -3.03 -1.54 16.98
C CYS A 33 -2.81 -0.09 16.52
N ILE A 34 -3.81 0.51 15.89
CA ILE A 34 -3.80 1.90 15.43
C ILE A 34 -4.89 2.77 16.07
N LEU A 35 -6.00 2.17 16.50
CA LEU A 35 -7.14 2.88 17.07
C LEU A 35 -7.87 2.00 18.09
N ILE A 36 -8.44 2.63 19.10
CA ILE A 36 -9.45 2.04 19.99
C ILE A 36 -10.73 2.84 19.84
N SER A 37 -11.87 2.18 19.79
CA SER A 37 -13.17 2.84 19.84
C SER A 37 -14.00 2.35 21.02
N PHE A 38 -14.62 3.27 21.76
CA PHE A 38 -15.52 2.98 22.85
C PHE A 38 -16.96 3.33 22.45
N GLY A 39 -17.79 2.29 22.36
CA GLY A 39 -19.25 2.36 22.29
C GLY A 39 -19.84 1.57 23.48
N ASP A 40 -20.74 0.62 23.20
CA ASP A 40 -21.23 -0.33 24.21
C ASP A 40 -20.15 -1.30 24.72
N VAL A 41 -19.15 -1.56 23.86
CA VAL A 41 -17.94 -2.33 24.15
C VAL A 41 -16.72 -1.58 23.62
N CYS A 42 -15.53 -1.88 24.17
CA CYS A 42 -14.29 -1.37 23.59
C CYS A 42 -13.79 -2.30 22.49
N ARG A 43 -13.34 -1.71 21.38
CA ARG A 43 -12.86 -2.41 20.18
C ARG A 43 -11.47 -1.92 19.82
N ILE A 44 -10.61 -2.85 19.45
CA ILE A 44 -9.25 -2.59 19.00
C ILE A 44 -9.22 -2.71 17.48
N HIS A 45 -8.69 -1.69 16.82
CA HIS A 45 -8.53 -1.65 15.38
C HIS A 45 -7.05 -1.79 15.05
N SER A 46 -6.75 -2.78 14.23
CA SER A 46 -5.41 -3.15 13.78
C SER A 46 -5.25 -2.80 12.31
N TYR A 47 -4.09 -2.28 11.90
CA TYR A 47 -3.84 -1.99 10.47
C TYR A 47 -3.80 -3.27 9.62
N LEU A 48 -3.59 -4.44 10.22
CA LEU A 48 -3.58 -5.73 9.52
C LEU A 48 -5.01 -6.20 9.18
N ASP A 49 -5.94 -6.00 10.11
CA ASP A 49 -7.32 -6.51 10.03
C ASP A 49 -8.31 -5.47 9.49
N ASN A 50 -7.87 -4.20 9.43
CA ASN A 50 -8.63 -3.10 8.84
C ASN A 50 -7.88 -2.58 7.60
N PRO A 51 -7.65 -3.42 6.57
CA PRO A 51 -7.15 -2.90 5.30
C PRO A 51 -8.16 -1.93 4.67
N ASN A 52 -9.44 -1.99 5.07
CA ASN A 52 -10.51 -1.05 4.70
C ASN A 52 -10.31 0.36 5.28
N THR A 53 -10.81 1.38 4.57
CA THR A 53 -10.65 2.80 4.94
C THR A 53 -11.42 3.15 6.20
N LEU A 54 -10.85 2.84 7.36
CA LEU A 54 -11.40 3.16 8.67
C LEU A 54 -11.58 4.67 8.82
N SER A 55 -12.79 5.13 9.13
CA SER A 55 -13.07 6.56 9.26
C SER A 55 -13.66 6.90 10.63
N VAL A 56 -13.15 7.97 11.24
CA VAL A 56 -13.56 8.51 12.52
C VAL A 56 -14.20 9.88 12.28
N VAL A 57 -15.44 10.05 12.72
CA VAL A 57 -16.13 11.33 12.73
C VAL A 57 -16.08 11.91 14.14
N ARG A 58 -15.74 13.19 14.27
CA ARG A 58 -15.73 13.93 15.53
C ARG A 58 -17.14 14.03 16.09
N THR A 59 -17.25 13.84 17.40
CA THR A 59 -18.50 14.01 18.13
C THR A 59 -18.30 15.02 19.25
N TRP A 60 -19.39 15.58 19.75
CA TRP A 60 -19.35 16.53 20.86
C TRP A 60 -19.48 15.85 22.24
N SER A 61 -20.00 14.63 22.29
CA SER A 61 -20.13 13.81 23.49
C SER A 61 -20.42 12.34 23.16
N GLY A 62 -20.37 11.47 24.18
CA GLY A 62 -20.92 10.11 24.17
C GLY A 62 -20.00 9.01 23.63
N SER A 63 -19.34 9.23 22.50
CA SER A 63 -18.39 8.26 21.92
C SER A 63 -16.96 8.79 22.00
N THR A 64 -16.04 7.89 22.34
CA THR A 64 -14.62 8.21 22.52
C THR A 64 -13.77 7.25 21.70
N VAL A 65 -12.71 7.78 21.11
CA VAL A 65 -11.69 6.99 20.42
C VAL A 65 -10.31 7.32 20.97
N TYR A 66 -9.39 6.35 20.89
CA TYR A 66 -7.98 6.54 21.21
C TYR A 66 -7.13 6.20 20.01
N PHE A 67 -6.42 7.18 19.47
CA PHE A 67 -5.47 6.95 18.39
C PHE A 67 -4.11 6.59 18.98
N LYS A 68 -3.49 5.52 18.46
CA LYS A 68 -2.09 5.21 18.78
C LYS A 68 -1.19 6.00 17.85
N VAL A 69 -0.36 6.88 18.40
CA VAL A 69 0.45 7.81 17.61
C VAL A 69 1.86 8.01 18.19
N ASN A 70 2.73 8.57 17.38
CA ASN A 70 4.07 9.01 17.74
C ASN A 70 4.00 10.43 18.32
N LEU A 71 4.17 10.54 19.64
CA LEU A 71 4.30 11.83 20.30
C LEU A 71 5.75 12.08 20.71
N PRO A 72 6.29 13.30 20.45
CA PRO A 72 7.66 13.65 20.81
C PRO A 72 7.85 13.90 22.32
N LYS A 73 6.77 14.15 23.06
CA LYS A 73 6.77 14.40 24.52
C LYS A 73 5.62 13.68 25.18
N ASP A 74 5.76 13.40 26.47
CA ASP A 74 4.71 12.82 27.33
C ASP A 74 3.57 13.80 27.68
N SER A 75 3.44 14.90 26.93
CA SER A 75 2.40 15.91 27.11
C SER A 75 1.45 15.94 25.92
N CYS A 76 0.15 15.98 26.17
CA CYS A 76 -0.85 16.25 25.13
C CYS A 76 -0.63 17.65 24.55
N PRO A 77 -0.49 17.81 23.23
CA PRO A 77 -0.40 19.13 22.62
C PRO A 77 -1.65 19.97 22.89
N ALA A 78 -1.46 21.26 23.15
CA ALA A 78 -2.56 22.18 23.48
C ALA A 78 -3.53 22.39 22.29
N ASN A 79 -3.10 22.09 21.06
CA ASN A 79 -3.91 22.19 19.87
C ASN A 79 -3.88 20.87 19.09
N SER A 80 -5.06 20.33 18.81
CA SER A 80 -5.22 19.10 18.03
C SER A 80 -4.91 19.29 16.54
N SER A 81 -4.91 20.52 16.04
CA SER A 81 -4.66 20.85 14.64
C SER A 81 -3.18 20.71 14.25
N SER A 82 -2.27 20.70 15.23
CA SER A 82 -0.83 20.50 15.01
C SER A 82 -0.37 19.07 15.30
N LEU A 83 -1.32 18.16 15.58
CA LEU A 83 -0.99 16.76 15.84
C LEU A 83 -0.80 16.02 14.52
N ASN A 84 0.43 15.54 14.30
CA ASN A 84 0.66 14.52 13.28
C ASN A 84 0.13 13.19 13.81
N MET A 85 -0.97 12.74 13.23
CA MET A 85 -1.66 11.50 13.62
C MET A 85 -0.97 10.30 12.93
N THR A 86 0.30 10.11 13.24
CA THR A 86 1.15 9.08 12.64
C THR A 86 1.47 8.02 13.67
N PHE A 87 1.24 6.77 13.32
CA PHE A 87 1.70 5.58 14.03
C PHE A 87 2.94 5.01 13.33
N THR A 88 3.93 4.48 14.06
CA THR A 88 5.03 3.71 13.46
C THR A 88 5.07 2.33 14.09
N SER A 89 4.98 1.31 13.26
CA SER A 89 5.02 -0.10 13.66
C SER A 89 6.43 -0.53 14.07
N ALA A 90 6.54 -1.75 14.62
CA ALA A 90 7.84 -2.36 14.94
C ALA A 90 8.70 -2.62 13.69
N THR A 91 8.09 -2.79 12.51
CA THR A 91 8.79 -2.96 11.22
C THR A 91 9.19 -1.63 10.58
N THR A 92 9.08 -0.53 11.32
CA THR A 92 9.39 0.86 10.89
C THR A 92 8.43 1.46 9.86
N ASP A 93 7.42 0.71 9.43
CA ASP A 93 6.35 1.23 8.61
C ASP A 93 5.55 2.28 9.38
N SER A 94 5.37 3.45 8.78
CA SER A 94 4.53 4.51 9.31
C SER A 94 3.14 4.49 8.69
N TYR A 95 2.16 4.93 9.46
CA TYR A 95 0.75 4.92 9.11
C TYR A 95 0.15 6.25 9.56
N THR A 96 -0.04 7.17 8.61
CA THR A 96 -0.61 8.49 8.87
C THR A 96 -2.10 8.55 8.59
N TRP A 97 -2.86 8.97 9.59
CA TRP A 97 -4.26 9.32 9.43
C TRP A 97 -4.41 10.63 8.68
N ILE A 98 -5.31 10.66 7.71
CA ILE A 98 -5.62 11.84 6.91
C ILE A 98 -6.72 12.64 7.64
N SER A 99 -6.46 13.90 7.97
CA SER A 99 -7.50 14.78 8.52
C SER A 99 -8.53 15.12 7.45
N THR A 100 -9.80 15.03 7.80
CA THR A 100 -10.93 15.45 6.97
C THR A 100 -11.63 16.65 7.60
N SER A 101 -12.69 17.18 6.97
CA SER A 101 -13.53 18.25 7.54
C SER A 101 -14.12 17.84 8.89
N ASP A 102 -14.56 16.59 8.99
CA ASP A 102 -15.37 16.09 10.10
C ASP A 102 -14.61 15.13 11.02
N GLY A 103 -13.34 14.81 10.72
CA GLY A 103 -12.53 13.94 11.56
C GLY A 103 -11.28 13.42 10.87
N TRP A 104 -11.15 12.10 10.79
CA TRP A 104 -9.96 11.44 10.25
C TRP A 104 -10.31 10.18 9.46
N SER A 105 -9.57 9.91 8.39
CA SER A 105 -9.67 8.68 7.61
C SER A 105 -8.32 7.97 7.55
N PHE A 106 -8.35 6.65 7.72
CA PHE A 106 -7.21 5.78 7.59
C PHE A 106 -7.04 5.33 6.13
N PRO A 107 -5.87 5.50 5.51
CA PRO A 107 -5.67 5.12 4.12
C PRO A 107 -5.59 3.60 3.88
N GLY A 108 -5.39 2.79 4.93
CA GLY A 108 -5.37 1.32 4.83
C GLY A 108 -4.00 0.71 4.49
N CYS A 109 -3.05 1.52 4.02
CA CYS A 109 -1.69 1.10 3.69
C CYS A 109 -0.64 1.89 4.49
N PRO A 110 0.60 1.38 4.61
CA PRO A 110 1.69 2.19 5.13
C PRO A 110 1.94 3.43 4.27
N ASP A 111 2.58 4.43 4.86
CA ASP A 111 2.96 5.65 4.14
C ASP A 111 3.89 5.32 2.97
N ASP A 112 3.75 6.07 1.87
CA ASP A 112 4.40 5.83 0.57
C ASP A 112 3.94 4.57 -0.20
N TRP A 113 2.98 3.82 0.33
CA TRP A 113 2.30 2.74 -0.41
C TRP A 113 0.95 3.23 -0.94
N ASN A 114 0.55 2.68 -2.09
CA ASN A 114 -0.72 2.99 -2.73
C ASN A 114 -1.67 1.80 -2.63
N ARG A 115 -2.87 2.01 -2.09
CA ARG A 115 -3.89 0.97 -2.01
C ARG A 115 -4.60 0.78 -3.34
N PHE A 116 -4.88 -0.48 -3.68
CA PHE A 116 -5.83 -0.87 -4.72
C PHE A 116 -6.79 -1.91 -4.20
N ASP A 117 -8.08 -1.70 -4.46
CA ASP A 117 -9.13 -2.70 -4.19
C ASP A 117 -9.45 -3.44 -5.48
N ARG A 118 -9.17 -4.74 -5.49
CA ARG A 118 -9.32 -5.60 -6.66
C ARG A 118 -10.73 -6.17 -6.74
N SER A 119 -11.12 -6.53 -7.96
CA SER A 119 -12.48 -7.03 -8.24
C SER A 119 -12.81 -8.36 -7.56
N ASN A 120 -11.79 -9.13 -7.18
CA ASN A 120 -11.90 -10.37 -6.42
C ASN A 120 -12.11 -10.16 -4.91
N GLY A 121 -12.23 -8.92 -4.45
CA GLY A 121 -12.42 -8.57 -3.04
C GLY A 121 -11.13 -8.51 -2.22
N ILE A 122 -9.97 -8.64 -2.84
CA ILE A 122 -8.67 -8.49 -2.20
C ILE A 122 -8.20 -7.03 -2.34
N SER A 123 -7.68 -6.46 -1.26
CA SER A 123 -6.97 -5.17 -1.30
C SER A 123 -5.47 -5.40 -1.28
N VAL A 124 -4.73 -4.67 -2.10
CA VAL A 124 -3.25 -4.71 -2.13
C VAL A 124 -2.68 -3.32 -1.86
N CYS A 125 -1.56 -3.28 -1.15
CA CYS A 125 -0.73 -2.08 -1.04
C CYS A 125 0.45 -2.23 -2.00
N MET A 126 0.63 -1.28 -2.91
CA MET A 126 1.67 -1.30 -3.93
C MET A 126 2.68 -0.17 -3.68
N LYS A 127 3.97 -0.47 -3.84
CA LYS A 127 5.06 0.51 -3.79
C LYS A 127 6.02 0.28 -4.95
N SER A 128 6.39 1.35 -5.63
CA SER A 128 7.43 1.32 -6.65
C SER A 128 8.81 1.48 -6.00
N ILE A 129 9.76 0.61 -6.37
CA ILE A 129 11.16 0.71 -5.95
C ILE A 129 11.98 1.02 -7.18
N ALA A 130 12.67 2.16 -7.16
CA ALA A 130 13.54 2.58 -8.25
C ALA A 130 14.96 2.06 -8.01
N PHE A 131 15.58 1.51 -9.06
CA PHE A 131 16.98 1.09 -9.03
C PHE A 131 17.84 2.06 -9.85
N PRO A 132 19.04 2.44 -9.38
CA PRO A 132 19.93 3.33 -10.12
C PRO A 132 20.51 2.69 -11.39
N THR A 133 20.53 1.35 -11.47
CA THR A 133 20.94 0.58 -12.63
C THR A 133 19.93 -0.53 -12.91
N PRO A 134 19.81 -1.02 -14.15
CA PRO A 134 18.96 -2.16 -14.46
C PRO A 134 19.29 -3.36 -13.56
N GLN A 135 18.25 -3.97 -12.99
CA GLN A 135 18.36 -5.14 -12.10
C GLN A 135 17.65 -6.34 -12.70
N THR A 136 17.99 -7.54 -12.22
CA THR A 136 17.26 -8.76 -12.61
C THR A 136 15.94 -8.89 -11.83
N ARG A 137 15.06 -9.77 -12.30
CA ARG A 137 13.80 -10.09 -11.60
C ARG A 137 14.07 -10.73 -10.24
N GLU A 138 15.07 -11.58 -10.13
CA GLU A 138 15.46 -12.24 -8.87
C GLU A 138 15.90 -11.19 -7.83
N TYR A 139 16.64 -10.17 -8.26
CA TYR A 139 17.01 -9.07 -7.41
C TYR A 139 15.78 -8.28 -6.95
N ALA A 140 14.86 -7.96 -7.87
CA ALA A 140 13.60 -7.30 -7.53
C ALA A 140 12.76 -8.10 -6.51
N ILE A 141 12.69 -9.43 -6.65
CA ILE A 141 12.03 -10.32 -5.68
C ILE A 141 12.72 -10.25 -4.32
N SER A 142 14.05 -10.33 -4.28
CA SER A 142 14.82 -10.21 -3.03
C SER A 142 14.53 -8.89 -2.33
N THR A 143 14.55 -7.78 -3.08
CA THR A 143 14.25 -6.45 -2.54
C THR A 143 12.84 -6.36 -1.98
N CYS A 144 11.83 -6.93 -2.65
CA CYS A 144 10.47 -6.99 -2.10
C CYS A 144 10.42 -7.79 -0.79
N ASN A 145 11.09 -8.94 -0.73
CA ASN A 145 11.12 -9.79 0.46
C ASN A 145 11.82 -9.10 1.65
N GLU A 146 12.87 -8.32 1.40
CA GLU A 146 13.59 -7.54 2.42
C GLU A 146 12.71 -6.52 3.13
N ILE A 147 11.65 -6.04 2.46
CA ILE A 147 10.66 -5.12 3.03
C ILE A 147 9.36 -5.83 3.43
N ASN A 148 9.42 -7.15 3.68
CA ASN A 148 8.27 -7.99 4.06
C ASN A 148 7.09 -7.91 3.06
N SER A 149 7.41 -7.77 1.78
CA SER A 149 6.45 -7.74 0.67
C SER A 149 6.81 -8.79 -0.37
N VAL A 150 5.96 -8.97 -1.36
CA VAL A 150 6.25 -9.78 -2.54
C VAL A 150 6.25 -8.91 -3.79
N LEU A 151 6.92 -9.39 -4.85
CA LEU A 151 6.74 -8.80 -6.17
C LEU A 151 5.28 -9.05 -6.58
N VAL A 152 4.59 -8.01 -7.02
CA VAL A 152 3.13 -8.05 -7.24
C VAL A 152 2.79 -8.20 -8.73
N GLY A 153 1.72 -8.91 -9.04
CA GLY A 153 1.07 -8.90 -10.35
C GLY A 153 0.15 -7.70 -10.51
N VAL A 154 -0.47 -7.59 -11.69
CA VAL A 154 -1.34 -6.46 -12.03
C VAL A 154 -2.73 -6.95 -12.42
N ASP A 155 -3.76 -6.49 -11.70
CA ASP A 155 -5.15 -6.96 -11.82
C ASP A 155 -6.06 -5.95 -12.52
N SER A 156 -5.73 -4.65 -12.47
CA SER A 156 -6.58 -3.60 -13.05
C SER A 156 -5.84 -2.59 -13.92
N VAL A 157 -6.56 -1.96 -14.85
CA VAL A 157 -6.03 -0.86 -15.67
C VAL A 157 -5.58 0.33 -14.80
N ALA A 158 -6.25 0.56 -13.66
CA ALA A 158 -5.89 1.62 -12.73
C ALA A 158 -4.52 1.36 -12.09
N GLU A 159 -4.23 0.11 -11.69
CA GLU A 159 -2.90 -0.29 -11.20
C GLU A 159 -1.82 -0.02 -12.27
N VAL A 160 -2.06 -0.43 -13.52
CA VAL A 160 -1.12 -0.18 -14.63
C VAL A 160 -0.88 1.32 -14.86
N GLN A 161 -1.94 2.13 -14.88
CA GLN A 161 -1.83 3.57 -15.07
C GLN A 161 -1.07 4.25 -13.93
N TRP A 162 -1.26 3.79 -12.70
CA TRP A 162 -0.49 4.25 -11.55
C TRP A 162 1.00 3.86 -11.66
N MET A 163 1.31 2.63 -12.08
CA MET A 163 2.70 2.23 -12.32
C MET A 163 3.35 3.13 -13.36
N ARG A 164 2.67 3.39 -14.48
CA ARG A 164 3.11 4.33 -15.53
C ARG A 164 3.31 5.75 -15.02
N SER A 165 2.47 6.26 -14.13
CA SER A 165 2.65 7.61 -13.57
C SER A 165 3.83 7.67 -12.59
N ARG A 166 4.08 6.60 -11.82
CA ARG A 166 5.26 6.49 -10.96
C ARG A 166 6.55 6.43 -11.76
N PHE A 167 6.55 5.74 -12.90
CA PHE A 167 7.65 5.79 -13.86
C PHE A 167 8.00 7.22 -14.26
N LEU A 168 7.01 8.03 -14.68
CA LEU A 168 7.24 9.42 -15.08
C LEU A 168 7.81 10.26 -13.92
N LEU A 169 7.27 10.10 -12.72
CA LEU A 169 7.74 10.82 -11.53
C LEU A 169 9.16 10.43 -11.10
N CYS A 170 9.50 9.13 -11.10
CA CYS A 170 10.86 8.67 -10.81
C CYS A 170 11.89 9.20 -11.81
N ASN A 171 11.49 9.36 -13.08
CA ASN A 171 12.38 9.87 -14.12
C ASN A 171 12.56 11.39 -14.07
N LEU A 172 11.51 12.15 -13.75
CA LEU A 172 11.57 13.61 -13.62
C LEU A 172 12.47 14.08 -12.47
N LEU A 173 12.66 13.24 -11.44
CA LEU A 173 13.50 13.53 -10.28
C LEU A 173 14.97 13.12 -10.48
N SER A 174 15.30 12.43 -11.58
CA SER A 174 16.70 12.20 -11.97
C SER A 174 17.21 13.41 -12.74
N GLU A 175 18.26 14.07 -12.23
CA GLU A 175 18.77 15.38 -12.71
C GLU A 175 19.28 15.43 -14.17
N SER A 176 19.05 14.38 -14.96
CA SER A 176 19.43 14.29 -16.38
C SER A 176 18.20 14.17 -17.27
N TYR A 177 17.37 15.21 -17.31
CA TYR A 177 16.15 15.25 -18.12
C TYR A 177 16.36 16.10 -19.38
N SER A 178 16.37 15.46 -20.55
CA SER A 178 16.20 16.13 -21.85
C SER A 178 14.95 15.58 -22.54
N ASP A 179 14.12 16.48 -23.06
CA ASP A 179 12.81 16.20 -23.68
C ASP A 179 12.86 15.20 -24.86
N GLU A 180 14.04 14.91 -25.41
CA GLU A 180 14.23 13.93 -26.50
C GLU A 180 14.18 12.46 -26.06
N LEU A 181 14.25 12.15 -24.76
CA LEU A 181 14.27 10.75 -24.26
C LEU A 181 12.89 10.11 -24.08
N ILE A 182 11.79 10.88 -24.19
CA ILE A 182 10.42 10.35 -24.08
C ILE A 182 10.03 9.51 -25.32
N HIS A 183 10.81 9.57 -26.41
CA HIS A 183 10.49 8.88 -27.67
C HIS A 183 11.31 7.61 -27.96
N ARG A 184 12.17 7.18 -27.04
CA ARG A 184 12.89 5.90 -27.20
C ARG A 184 12.53 4.96 -26.05
N TYR A 185 11.45 4.20 -26.25
CA TYR A 185 11.36 2.85 -25.68
C TYR A 185 12.57 2.09 -26.25
N ASP A 186 13.68 2.15 -25.54
CA ASP A 186 14.88 1.41 -25.90
C ASP A 186 14.73 -0.01 -25.35
N THR A 187 14.10 -0.86 -26.16
CA THR A 187 13.97 -2.29 -25.90
C THR A 187 15.33 -2.98 -25.74
N ASP A 188 16.42 -2.37 -26.21
CA ASP A 188 17.76 -2.95 -26.16
C ASP A 188 18.50 -2.64 -24.85
N THR A 189 18.11 -1.60 -24.10
CA THR A 189 18.77 -1.24 -22.82
C THR A 189 17.94 -1.53 -21.57
N GLY A 190 16.65 -1.82 -21.68
CA GLY A 190 15.79 -2.21 -20.55
C GLY A 190 15.67 -1.16 -19.44
N LYS A 191 16.03 0.10 -19.74
CA LYS A 191 16.21 1.16 -18.72
C LYS A 191 14.92 1.70 -18.10
N TYR A 192 13.75 1.22 -18.53
CA TYR A 192 12.49 1.93 -18.32
C TYR A 192 11.29 1.02 -18.08
N LEU A 193 11.44 0.00 -17.24
CA LEU A 193 10.48 -1.10 -17.11
C LEU A 193 10.24 -1.48 -15.66
N PHE A 194 9.02 -1.90 -15.32
CA PHE A 194 8.75 -2.56 -14.04
C PHE A 194 8.88 -4.07 -14.14
N TRP A 195 9.60 -4.66 -13.17
CA TRP A 195 9.43 -6.08 -12.89
C TRP A 195 8.07 -6.30 -12.23
N ILE A 196 7.34 -7.30 -12.74
CA ILE A 196 6.10 -7.79 -12.14
C ILE A 196 6.20 -9.29 -11.84
N ASP A 197 5.30 -9.78 -11.00
CA ASP A 197 5.29 -11.17 -10.60
C ASP A 197 5.05 -12.14 -11.76
N GLY A 198 4.18 -11.76 -12.70
CA GLY A 198 3.74 -12.63 -13.78
C GLY A 198 4.90 -13.22 -14.57
N GLN A 199 4.83 -14.52 -14.86
CA GLN A 199 5.75 -15.23 -15.72
C GLN A 199 5.00 -15.84 -16.90
N HIS A 200 5.58 -15.78 -18.09
CA HIS A 200 4.96 -16.40 -19.26
C HIS A 200 4.78 -17.92 -19.06
N ASN A 201 3.56 -18.39 -19.25
CA ASN A 201 3.23 -19.80 -19.34
C ASN A 201 2.87 -20.14 -20.79
N CYS A 202 3.88 -20.54 -21.57
CA CYS A 202 3.72 -20.90 -22.98
C CYS A 202 3.18 -22.32 -23.21
N THR A 203 2.80 -23.05 -22.15
CA THR A 203 2.44 -24.46 -22.27
C THR A 203 1.17 -24.62 -23.10
N GLY A 204 1.29 -25.23 -24.30
CA GLY A 204 0.14 -25.62 -25.13
C GLY A 204 -0.53 -24.49 -25.93
N ALA A 205 0.06 -23.29 -26.00
CA ALA A 205 -0.49 -22.16 -26.74
C ALA A 205 0.47 -21.65 -27.84
N GLU A 206 -0.07 -21.25 -29.00
CA GLU A 206 0.71 -20.62 -30.09
C GLU A 206 1.22 -19.22 -29.70
N ARG A 207 0.53 -18.55 -28.77
CA ARG A 207 0.94 -17.28 -28.17
C ARG A 207 1.13 -17.44 -26.67
N CYS A 208 2.21 -16.86 -26.14
CA CYS A 208 2.56 -16.94 -24.72
C CYS A 208 1.82 -15.90 -23.86
N ASP A 209 0.57 -15.57 -24.18
CA ASP A 209 -0.16 -14.48 -23.52
C ASP A 209 -0.76 -14.90 -22.16
N ASN A 210 -0.48 -16.14 -21.74
CA ASN A 210 -0.85 -16.64 -20.42
C ASN A 210 0.26 -16.33 -19.42
N TYR A 211 -0.13 -15.83 -18.26
CA TYR A 211 0.77 -15.56 -17.14
C TYR A 211 0.48 -16.53 -15.99
N ALA A 212 1.55 -17.07 -15.42
CA ALA A 212 1.53 -17.70 -14.12
C ALA A 212 1.89 -16.65 -13.07
N TRP A 213 1.05 -16.54 -12.04
CA TRP A 213 1.22 -15.65 -10.90
C TRP A 213 1.60 -16.49 -9.68
N THR A 214 2.60 -16.02 -8.95
CA THR A 214 3.10 -16.61 -7.70
C THR A 214 2.87 -15.71 -6.49
N ASP A 215 2.38 -14.48 -6.69
CA ASP A 215 2.09 -13.54 -5.61
C ASP A 215 0.93 -13.98 -4.70
N GLY A 216 0.05 -14.87 -5.18
CA GLY A 216 -1.09 -15.39 -4.42
C GLY A 216 -2.33 -14.48 -4.42
N PHE A 217 -2.30 -13.35 -5.14
CA PHE A 217 -3.40 -12.37 -5.18
C PHE A 217 -3.84 -11.99 -6.59
N THR A 218 -3.01 -12.27 -7.60
CA THR A 218 -3.31 -12.00 -9.00
C THR A 218 -3.80 -13.27 -9.70
N THR A 219 -4.96 -13.20 -10.36
CA THR A 219 -5.59 -14.38 -10.97
C THR A 219 -5.95 -14.19 -12.44
N GLY A 220 -5.81 -12.98 -13.00
CA GLY A 220 -6.21 -12.66 -14.37
C GLY A 220 -5.19 -11.81 -15.12
N ASN A 221 -5.40 -11.69 -16.43
CA ASN A 221 -4.52 -10.94 -17.35
C ASN A 221 -5.26 -9.77 -18.01
N SER A 222 -6.48 -9.46 -17.58
CA SER A 222 -7.36 -8.47 -18.23
C SER A 222 -6.78 -7.06 -18.24
N ALA A 223 -5.95 -6.72 -17.25
CA ALA A 223 -5.24 -5.46 -17.17
C ALA A 223 -4.05 -5.36 -18.14
N ILE A 224 -3.55 -6.49 -18.64
CA ILE A 224 -2.34 -6.58 -19.44
C ILE A 224 -2.76 -6.79 -20.90
N THR A 225 -2.91 -5.67 -21.60
CA THR A 225 -3.29 -5.61 -23.02
C THR A 225 -2.25 -4.81 -23.78
N GLU A 226 -2.21 -4.91 -25.11
CA GLU A 226 -1.32 -4.09 -25.95
C GLU A 226 -1.48 -2.57 -25.73
N LYS A 227 -2.63 -2.12 -25.21
CA LYS A 227 -2.88 -0.71 -24.90
C LYS A 227 -2.29 -0.28 -23.55
N THR A 228 -2.16 -1.22 -22.62
CA THR A 228 -1.84 -0.98 -21.21
C THR A 228 -0.44 -1.45 -20.84
N ALA A 229 0.15 -2.41 -21.56
CA ALA A 229 1.50 -2.89 -21.31
C ALA A 229 2.23 -3.20 -22.61
N PHE A 230 3.54 -2.93 -22.65
CA PHE A 230 4.45 -3.46 -23.66
C PHE A 230 5.21 -4.63 -23.04
N ILE A 231 4.74 -5.84 -23.33
CA ILE A 231 5.34 -7.06 -22.78
C ILE A 231 6.48 -7.47 -23.69
N SER A 232 7.70 -7.55 -23.17
CA SER A 232 8.81 -8.11 -23.94
C SER A 232 8.69 -9.63 -24.02
N TYR A 233 8.70 -10.17 -25.24
CA TYR A 233 8.82 -11.60 -25.48
C TYR A 233 10.12 -11.85 -26.25
N THR A 234 11.08 -12.55 -25.64
CA THR A 234 12.18 -13.16 -26.39
C THR A 234 12.12 -14.67 -26.19
N ARG A 235 12.20 -15.44 -27.28
CA ARG A 235 12.14 -16.92 -27.26
C ARG A 235 13.21 -17.59 -26.39
N GLU A 236 14.24 -16.84 -25.98
CA GLU A 236 15.37 -17.34 -25.22
C GLU A 236 15.43 -16.83 -23.77
N TYR A 237 14.69 -15.77 -23.40
CA TYR A 237 14.61 -15.28 -22.03
C TYR A 237 13.21 -14.74 -21.71
N SER A 238 12.53 -15.38 -20.77
CA SER A 238 11.23 -14.96 -20.25
C SER A 238 11.40 -13.83 -19.23
N SER A 239 11.63 -12.61 -19.70
CA SER A 239 11.56 -11.40 -18.85
C SER A 239 10.26 -10.65 -19.14
N ASN A 240 9.47 -10.38 -18.10
CA ASN A 240 8.24 -9.61 -18.20
C ASN A 240 8.45 -8.19 -17.69
N PHE A 241 7.95 -7.22 -18.46
CA PHE A 241 8.09 -5.81 -18.20
C PHE A 241 6.76 -5.09 -18.46
N VAL A 242 6.44 -4.10 -17.62
CA VAL A 242 5.31 -3.16 -17.80
C VAL A 242 5.84 -1.74 -17.92
#